data_AF-A0A821NP74-F1
#
_entry.id   AF-A0A821NP74-F1
#
_cell.length_a   1.000
_cell.length_b   1.000
_cell.length_c   1.000
_cell.angle_alpha   90.00
_cell.angle_beta   90.00
_cell.angle_gamma   90.00
#
_symmetry.space_group_name_H-M   'P 1'
#
loop_
_entity.id
_entity.type
_entity.pdbx_description
1 polymer ?
#
loop_
_entity_poly.entity_id
_entity_poly.type
_entity_poly.pdbx_seq_one_letter_code
_entity_poly.pdbx_strand_id
1 'polypeptide(L)'
;KSKNNFRYSNSIKNFALSLYILGGKLTYEFLRLNLPGSLPHLSLLNSLISSSDSRISEGEFRFDQLQKHFDSLNVQYAFGSKDCTGIVKRIKYDSKTNTFTEFPSLLDPGVPVKSYYQTDSPVQSTDNSSIPSPYLLSAYGIDNIATANDILQRWWYILFNQSLQR
;
A
#
# COMPACT_ATOMS: atom_id res chain seq x y z
N LYS A 1 -6.21 37.11 -20.74
CA LYS A 1 -5.24 37.16 -19.60
C LYS A 1 -5.78 36.26 -18.49
N SER A 2 -5.09 35.15 -18.19
CA SER A 2 -5.49 34.24 -17.10
C SER A 2 -5.42 34.97 -15.76
N LYS A 3 -6.58 35.41 -15.26
CA LYS A 3 -6.79 35.98 -13.92
C LYS A 3 -6.98 34.79 -12.99
N ASN A 4 -6.04 34.56 -12.08
CA ASN A 4 -6.14 33.77 -10.83
C ASN A 4 -4.96 32.80 -10.64
N ASN A 5 -3.78 33.36 -10.36
CA ASN A 5 -2.67 32.59 -9.79
C ASN A 5 -2.81 32.55 -8.26
N PHE A 6 -3.79 31.78 -7.77
CA PHE A 6 -3.90 31.53 -6.33
C PHE A 6 -2.69 30.75 -5.84
N ARG A 7 -1.98 31.31 -4.87
CA ARG A 7 -0.86 30.65 -4.17
C ARG A 7 -1.38 30.11 -2.85
N TYR A 8 -1.32 28.80 -2.70
CA TYR A 8 -1.77 28.11 -1.48
C TYR A 8 -0.58 27.85 -0.56
N SER A 9 -0.75 28.14 0.73
CA SER A 9 0.22 27.77 1.76
C SER A 9 0.27 26.24 1.92
N ASN A 10 1.35 25.72 2.51
CA ASN A 10 1.49 24.29 2.76
C ASN A 10 0.39 23.76 3.69
N SER A 11 -0.07 24.54 4.66
CA SER A 11 -1.18 24.16 5.54
C SER A 11 -2.49 23.93 4.74
N ILE A 12 -2.80 24.80 3.78
CA ILE A 12 -3.98 24.65 2.93
C ILE A 12 -3.84 23.43 2.01
N LYS A 13 -2.64 23.19 1.46
CA LYS A 13 -2.37 22.01 0.62
C LYS A 13 -2.57 20.71 1.43
N ASN A 14 -2.05 20.65 2.64
CA ASN A 14 -2.18 19.48 3.53
C ASN A 14 -3.64 19.27 3.93
N PHE A 15 -4.34 20.34 4.31
CA PHE A 15 -5.78 20.27 4.60
C PHE A 15 -6.59 19.78 3.40
N ALA A 16 -6.31 20.31 2.20
CA ALA A 16 -6.97 19.89 0.98
C ALA A 16 -6.72 18.41 0.64
N LEU A 17 -5.49 17.92 0.85
CA LEU A 17 -5.14 16.51 0.70
C LEU A 17 -5.91 15.64 1.69
N SER A 18 -5.92 15.99 2.97
CA SER A 18 -6.68 15.26 3.99
C SER A 18 -8.17 15.23 3.68
N LEU A 19 -8.75 16.37 3.27
CA LEU A 19 -10.15 16.46 2.87
C LEU A 19 -10.46 15.61 1.64
N TYR A 20 -9.57 15.60 0.64
CA TYR A 20 -9.72 14.77 -0.55
C TYR A 20 -9.63 13.28 -0.25
N ILE A 21 -8.71 12.87 0.63
CA ILE A 21 -8.52 11.46 1.02
C ILE A 21 -9.69 10.96 1.87
N LEU A 22 -10.11 11.74 2.87
CA LEU A 22 -11.17 11.33 3.81
C LEU A 22 -12.57 11.51 3.22
N GLY A 23 -12.82 12.63 2.53
CA GLY A 23 -14.13 12.97 1.97
C GLY A 23 -14.36 12.44 0.56
N GLY A 24 -13.31 12.04 -0.14
CA GLY A 24 -13.37 11.59 -1.52
C GLY A 24 -13.53 12.74 -2.53
N LYS A 25 -13.40 12.38 -3.81
CA LYS A 25 -13.37 13.33 -4.93
C LYS A 25 -14.63 14.21 -5.03
N LEU A 26 -15.81 13.62 -4.86
CA LEU A 26 -17.08 14.33 -5.03
C LEU A 26 -17.27 15.40 -3.95
N THR A 27 -17.04 15.04 -2.69
CA THR A 27 -17.12 15.95 -1.55
C THR A 27 -16.11 17.09 -1.69
N TYR A 28 -14.89 16.78 -2.11
CA TYR A 28 -13.85 17.79 -2.33
C TYR A 28 -14.24 18.79 -3.42
N GLU A 29 -14.70 18.31 -4.57
CA GLU A 29 -15.15 19.17 -5.67
C GLU A 29 -16.34 20.03 -5.27
N PHE A 30 -17.32 19.45 -4.57
CA PHE A 30 -18.46 20.19 -4.05
C PHE A 30 -18.00 21.37 -3.17
N LEU A 31 -17.13 21.14 -2.19
CA LEU A 31 -16.63 22.20 -1.33
C LEU A 31 -15.80 23.23 -2.09
N ARG A 32 -14.94 22.81 -3.03
CA ARG A 32 -14.13 23.71 -3.84
C ARG A 32 -14.99 24.65 -4.68
N LEU A 33 -16.07 24.14 -5.28
CA LEU A 33 -16.97 24.94 -6.11
C LEU A 33 -17.79 25.93 -5.29
N ASN A 34 -18.16 25.58 -4.06
CA ASN A 34 -18.89 26.47 -3.14
C ASN A 34 -17.98 27.49 -2.43
N LEU A 35 -16.66 27.26 -2.38
CA LEU A 35 -15.67 28.14 -1.75
C LEU A 35 -14.58 28.56 -2.76
N PRO A 36 -14.90 29.42 -3.74
CA PRO A 36 -13.98 29.77 -4.81
C PRO A 36 -12.70 30.41 -4.28
N GLY A 37 -11.55 29.91 -4.74
CA GLY A 37 -10.22 30.40 -4.34
C GLY A 37 -9.72 29.92 -2.98
N SER A 38 -10.53 29.16 -2.22
CA SER A 38 -10.14 28.63 -0.91
C SER A 38 -9.38 27.30 -1.01
N LEU A 39 -9.73 26.48 -2.00
CA LEU A 39 -9.19 25.13 -2.17
C LEU A 39 -8.51 24.96 -3.54
N PRO A 40 -7.37 24.24 -3.59
CA PRO A 40 -6.64 24.01 -4.83
C PRO A 40 -7.42 23.16 -5.85
N HIS A 41 -7.06 23.31 -7.12
CA HIS A 41 -7.61 22.47 -8.19
C HIS A 41 -7.12 21.01 -8.07
N LEU A 42 -7.91 20.06 -8.59
CA LEU A 42 -7.55 18.63 -8.57
C LEU A 42 -6.19 18.34 -9.23
N SER A 43 -5.84 19.05 -10.30
CA SER A 43 -4.55 18.88 -10.96
C SER A 43 -3.37 19.16 -10.02
N LEU A 44 -3.51 20.16 -9.14
CA LEU A 44 -2.49 20.48 -8.14
C LEU A 44 -2.43 19.39 -7.07
N LEU A 45 -3.58 18.88 -6.61
CA LEU A 45 -3.63 17.74 -5.69
C LEU A 45 -2.97 16.49 -6.27
N ASN A 46 -3.29 16.14 -7.52
CA ASN A 46 -2.68 15.00 -8.19
C ASN A 46 -1.17 15.18 -8.35
N SER A 47 -0.70 16.40 -8.62
CA SER A 47 0.72 16.72 -8.65
C SER A 47 1.36 16.57 -7.26
N LEU A 48 0.70 17.02 -6.19
CA LEU A 48 1.18 16.83 -4.81
C LEU A 48 1.27 15.33 -4.44
N ILE A 49 0.25 14.54 -4.77
CA ILE A 49 0.24 13.09 -4.54
C ILE A 49 1.33 12.39 -5.38
N SER A 50 1.54 12.87 -6.61
CA SER A 50 2.55 12.29 -7.50
C SER A 50 3.98 12.68 -7.13
N SER A 51 4.16 13.80 -6.41
CA SER A 51 5.45 14.32 -5.97
C SER A 51 5.79 13.95 -4.53
N SER A 52 4.83 13.43 -3.75
CA SER A 52 5.12 12.88 -2.43
C SER A 52 5.94 11.60 -2.55
N ASP A 53 7.07 11.53 -1.84
CA ASP A 53 7.96 10.37 -1.72
C ASP A 53 7.31 9.14 -1.06
N SER A 54 6.02 9.23 -0.73
CA SER A 54 5.19 8.19 -0.11
C SER A 54 4.56 7.23 -1.13
N ARG A 55 5.00 7.22 -2.39
CA ARG A 55 4.50 6.24 -3.36
C ARG A 55 4.98 4.85 -2.95
N ILE A 56 4.03 4.00 -2.56
CA ILE A 56 4.29 2.60 -2.26
C ILE A 56 4.41 1.87 -3.61
N SER A 57 5.49 1.11 -3.78
CA SER A 57 5.69 0.26 -4.95
C SER A 57 5.34 -1.20 -4.62
N GLU A 58 4.90 -1.96 -5.62
CA GLU A 58 4.54 -3.36 -5.43
C GLU A 58 5.78 -4.19 -5.06
N GLY A 59 5.67 -5.01 -4.00
CA GLY A 59 6.77 -5.84 -3.51
C GLY A 59 7.87 -5.09 -2.74
N GLU A 60 7.73 -3.78 -2.49
CA GLU A 60 8.68 -3.01 -1.69
C GLU A 60 8.22 -2.84 -0.25
N PHE A 61 9.07 -3.27 0.68
CA PHE A 61 8.87 -3.08 2.12
C PHE A 61 9.77 -1.95 2.61
N ARG A 62 9.17 -0.93 3.24
CA ARG A 62 9.89 0.23 3.79
C ARG A 62 10.10 0.07 5.30
N PHE A 63 10.78 -0.99 5.71
CA PHE A 63 10.99 -1.31 7.12
C PHE A 63 11.71 -0.18 7.88
N ASP A 64 12.66 0.51 7.25
CA ASP A 64 13.35 1.66 7.87
C ASP A 64 12.39 2.81 8.22
N GLN A 65 11.40 3.08 7.36
CA GLN A 65 10.40 4.12 7.60
C GLN A 65 9.42 3.68 8.69
N LEU A 66 9.07 2.39 8.71
CA LEU A 66 8.23 1.81 9.74
C LEU A 66 8.90 1.86 11.11
N GLN A 67 10.19 1.54 11.18
CA GLN A 67 10.97 1.60 12.41
C GLN A 67 11.04 3.03 12.95
N LYS A 68 11.39 4.01 12.09
CA LYS A 68 11.37 5.44 12.48
C LYS A 68 10.00 5.88 13.00
N HIS A 69 8.93 5.36 12.42
CA HIS A 69 7.58 5.64 12.89
C HIS A 69 7.33 5.04 14.28
N PHE A 70 7.74 3.80 14.53
CA PHE A 70 7.61 3.15 15.83
C PHE A 70 8.43 3.84 16.91
N ASP A 71 9.66 4.25 16.58
CA ASP A 71 10.51 5.06 17.46
C ASP A 71 9.80 6.37 17.85
N SER A 72 9.16 7.04 16.89
CA SER A 72 8.42 8.29 17.16
C SER A 72 7.19 8.11 18.05
N LEU A 73 6.59 6.92 18.03
CA LEU A 73 5.42 6.59 18.85
C LEU A 73 5.80 5.89 20.16
N ASN A 74 7.09 5.60 20.37
CA ASN A 74 7.59 4.78 21.47
C ASN A 74 6.87 3.41 21.54
N VAL A 75 6.67 2.77 20.38
CA VAL A 75 6.01 1.47 20.26
C VAL A 75 7.05 0.42 19.89
N GLN A 76 7.10 -0.69 20.63
CA GLN A 76 8.13 -1.71 20.44
C GLN A 76 7.70 -2.86 19.51
N TYR A 77 6.39 -3.08 19.36
CA TYR A 77 5.85 -4.20 18.60
C TYR A 77 4.65 -3.78 17.76
N ALA A 78 4.55 -4.35 16.55
CA ALA A 78 3.36 -4.25 15.72
C ALA A 78 3.06 -5.61 15.10
N PHE A 79 1.77 -5.91 14.99
CA PHE A 79 1.28 -7.14 14.38
C PHE A 79 0.51 -6.80 13.11
N GLY A 80 0.83 -7.51 12.03
CA GLY A 80 0.13 -7.40 10.76
C GLY A 80 -0.21 -8.79 10.25
N SER A 81 -1.45 -8.99 9.84
CA SER A 81 -1.88 -10.15 9.06
C SER A 81 -2.34 -9.66 7.71
N LYS A 82 -1.84 -10.26 6.63
CA LYS A 82 -2.32 -9.96 5.29
C LYS A 82 -3.29 -11.06 4.87
N ASP A 83 -4.53 -10.66 4.62
CA ASP A 83 -5.46 -11.44 3.83
C ASP A 83 -5.40 -10.94 2.38
N CYS A 84 -5.44 -11.86 1.42
CA CYS A 84 -5.36 -11.52 0.01
C CYS A 84 -6.75 -11.12 -0.49
N THR A 85 -6.99 -9.82 -0.65
CA THR A 85 -8.19 -9.33 -1.34
C THR A 85 -8.10 -9.68 -2.84
N GLY A 86 -9.22 -10.11 -3.43
CA GLY A 86 -9.29 -10.79 -4.72
C GLY A 86 -8.56 -10.15 -5.93
N ILE A 87 -8.29 -10.99 -6.93
CA ILE A 87 -7.52 -10.67 -8.14
C ILE A 87 -8.17 -9.52 -8.93
N VAL A 88 -7.42 -8.43 -9.12
CA VAL A 88 -7.79 -7.35 -10.04
C VAL A 88 -7.67 -7.88 -11.47
N LYS A 89 -8.78 -7.92 -12.22
CA LYS A 89 -8.82 -8.54 -13.56
C LYS A 89 -8.14 -7.74 -14.67
N ARG A 90 -7.61 -6.55 -14.37
CA ARG A 90 -7.09 -5.63 -15.38
C ARG A 90 -5.60 -5.45 -15.17
N ILE A 91 -4.84 -5.57 -16.24
CA ILE A 91 -3.41 -5.28 -16.25
C ILE A 91 -3.24 -3.77 -16.43
N LYS A 92 -2.37 -3.16 -15.63
CA LYS A 92 -1.98 -1.75 -15.79
C LYS A 92 -0.49 -1.65 -16.01
N TYR A 93 -0.12 -0.81 -16.98
CA TYR A 93 1.26 -0.44 -17.22
C TYR A 93 1.61 0.81 -16.42
N ASP A 94 2.69 0.76 -15.64
CA ASP A 94 3.30 1.94 -15.03
C ASP A 94 4.49 2.39 -15.88
N SER A 95 4.35 3.53 -16.54
CA SER A 95 5.38 4.11 -17.40
C SER A 95 6.60 4.61 -16.64
N LYS A 96 6.48 4.90 -15.34
CA LYS A 96 7.62 5.39 -14.55
C LYS A 96 8.59 4.29 -14.19
N THR A 97 8.08 3.10 -13.86
CA THR A 97 8.88 1.94 -13.50
C THR A 97 9.09 0.98 -14.67
N ASN A 98 8.46 1.25 -15.81
CA ASN A 98 8.48 0.42 -17.01
C ASN A 98 8.05 -1.03 -16.73
N THR A 99 7.00 -1.18 -15.92
CA THR A 99 6.54 -2.48 -15.43
C THR A 99 5.04 -2.64 -15.61
N PHE A 100 4.61 -3.87 -15.89
CA PHE A 100 3.22 -4.25 -15.71
C PHE A 100 2.93 -4.53 -14.23
N THR A 101 1.89 -3.88 -13.73
CA THR A 101 1.37 -4.00 -12.36
C THR A 101 0.01 -4.72 -12.42
N GLU A 102 -0.45 -5.22 -11.26
CA GLU A 102 -1.73 -5.93 -11.09
C GLU A 102 -1.72 -7.40 -11.57
N PHE A 103 -0.56 -7.96 -11.90
CA PHE A 103 -0.36 -9.40 -11.99
C PHE A 103 -0.06 -10.01 -10.62
N PRO A 104 -0.37 -11.29 -10.39
CA PRO A 104 0.20 -12.01 -9.26
C PRO A 104 1.72 -12.09 -9.43
N SER A 105 2.45 -11.27 -8.66
CA SER A 105 3.91 -11.30 -8.64
C SER A 105 4.43 -12.64 -8.12
N LEU A 106 5.51 -13.15 -8.70
CA LEU A 106 6.20 -14.33 -8.19
C LEU A 106 6.64 -14.08 -6.75
N LEU A 107 6.52 -15.10 -5.90
CA LEU A 107 6.95 -15.05 -4.53
C LEU A 107 8.32 -15.71 -4.38
N ASP A 108 9.22 -15.05 -3.67
CA ASP A 108 10.52 -15.58 -3.25
C ASP A 108 10.62 -15.44 -1.72
N PRO A 109 11.03 -16.50 -1.02
CA PRO A 109 10.27 -17.17 0.05
C PRO A 109 9.06 -16.40 0.63
N GLY A 110 7.94 -16.38 -0.11
CA GLY A 110 6.66 -15.82 0.36
C GLY A 110 6.53 -14.30 0.25
N VAL A 111 7.58 -13.62 -0.21
CA VAL A 111 7.63 -12.17 -0.40
C VAL A 111 7.50 -11.86 -1.91
N PRO A 112 6.65 -10.89 -2.33
CA PRO A 112 6.54 -10.54 -3.74
C PRO A 112 7.86 -9.98 -4.27
N VAL A 113 8.33 -10.52 -5.40
CA VAL A 113 9.52 -10.00 -6.08
C VAL A 113 9.18 -8.66 -6.72
N LYS A 114 9.92 -7.62 -6.31
CA LYS A 114 9.74 -6.26 -6.81
C LYS A 114 9.93 -6.21 -8.33
N SER A 115 9.00 -5.53 -9.00
CA SER A 115 9.08 -5.24 -10.44
C SER A 115 9.29 -6.48 -11.32
N TYR A 116 8.64 -7.60 -10.99
CA TYR A 116 8.82 -8.88 -11.70
C TYR A 116 8.51 -8.79 -13.20
N TYR A 117 7.44 -8.07 -13.59
CA TYR A 117 7.02 -7.91 -14.98
C TYR A 117 7.58 -6.64 -15.62
N GLN A 118 8.90 -6.55 -15.81
CA GLN A 118 9.52 -5.48 -16.61
C GLN A 118 9.26 -5.69 -18.10
N THR A 119 8.98 -4.61 -18.84
CA THR A 119 8.72 -4.69 -20.29
C THR A 119 9.97 -4.99 -21.12
N ASP A 120 11.14 -4.65 -20.60
CA ASP A 120 12.42 -4.79 -21.32
C ASP A 120 13.01 -6.20 -21.17
N SER A 121 12.48 -6.98 -20.24
CA SER A 121 12.86 -8.37 -20.01
C SER A 121 11.80 -9.29 -20.61
N PRO A 122 12.18 -10.28 -21.45
CA PRO A 122 11.22 -11.26 -21.94
C PRO A 122 10.72 -12.08 -20.75
N VAL A 123 9.51 -11.78 -20.28
CA VAL A 123 8.82 -12.62 -19.29
C VAL A 123 8.49 -13.94 -19.97
N GLN A 124 9.10 -15.03 -19.49
CA GLN A 124 8.62 -16.38 -19.82
C GLN A 124 7.15 -16.44 -19.41
N SER A 125 6.26 -16.53 -20.40
CA SER A 125 4.85 -16.82 -20.18
C SER A 125 4.77 -18.07 -19.31
N THR A 126 4.32 -17.90 -18.06
CA THR A 126 4.03 -19.02 -17.16
C THR A 126 2.74 -19.69 -17.63
N ASP A 127 2.82 -20.38 -18.76
CA ASP A 127 1.93 -21.50 -19.03
C ASP A 127 2.36 -22.62 -18.05
N ASN A 128 1.41 -23.07 -17.23
CA ASN A 128 1.50 -24.22 -16.31
C ASN A 128 2.06 -23.98 -14.90
N SER A 129 1.41 -23.15 -14.08
CA SER A 129 1.37 -23.45 -12.65
C SER A 129 -0.05 -23.28 -12.10
N SER A 130 -0.51 -24.32 -11.41
CA SER A 130 -1.74 -24.34 -10.65
C SER A 130 -1.89 -23.05 -9.85
N ILE A 131 -3.04 -22.40 -9.98
CA ILE A 131 -3.43 -21.20 -9.22
C ILE A 131 -2.97 -21.37 -7.76
N PRO A 132 -2.02 -20.57 -7.26
CA PRO A 132 -1.59 -20.70 -5.88
C PRO A 132 -2.78 -20.35 -4.97
N SER A 133 -3.07 -21.27 -4.05
CA SER A 133 -4.08 -21.12 -3.00
C SER A 133 -3.83 -19.81 -2.22
N PRO A 134 -4.86 -19.15 -1.65
CA PRO A 134 -4.64 -17.99 -0.78
C PRO A 134 -3.77 -18.39 0.41
N TYR A 135 -2.50 -17.98 0.39
CA TYR A 135 -1.57 -18.20 1.49
C TYR A 135 -1.71 -17.07 2.52
N LEU A 136 -1.93 -17.47 3.77
CA LEU A 136 -1.88 -16.61 4.94
C LEU A 136 -0.43 -16.18 5.19
N LEU A 137 -0.10 -14.91 4.94
CA LEU A 137 1.18 -14.34 5.36
C LEU A 137 1.09 -13.98 6.85
N SER A 138 1.80 -14.73 7.69
CA SER A 138 1.98 -14.41 9.11
C SER A 138 3.33 -13.74 9.29
N ALA A 139 3.34 -12.50 9.80
CA ALA A 139 4.57 -11.79 10.14
C ALA A 139 5.05 -12.20 11.54
N TYR A 140 6.32 -12.56 11.65
CA TYR A 140 7.01 -12.87 12.90
C TYR A 140 7.88 -11.67 13.34
N GLY A 141 8.28 -11.68 14.62
CA GLY A 141 9.03 -10.59 15.26
C GLY A 141 10.25 -10.14 14.45
N ILE A 142 10.57 -8.84 14.58
CA ILE A 142 11.65 -8.14 13.86
C ILE A 142 13.04 -8.64 14.29
N ASP A 143 13.11 -9.44 15.36
CA ASP A 143 14.33 -9.95 15.96
C ASP A 143 14.86 -11.23 15.29
N ASN A 144 14.13 -11.84 14.34
CA ASN A 144 14.48 -13.13 13.72
C ASN A 144 14.69 -14.27 14.75
N ILE A 145 14.17 -14.14 15.98
CA ILE A 145 14.35 -15.16 17.05
C ILE A 145 13.21 -16.18 17.04
N ALA A 146 12.13 -15.91 16.30
CA ALA A 146 10.97 -16.80 16.23
C ALA A 146 11.37 -18.19 15.71
N THR A 147 11.16 -19.21 16.54
CA THR A 147 11.41 -20.61 16.20
C THR A 147 10.13 -21.28 15.70
N ALA A 148 10.27 -22.42 15.01
CA ALA A 148 9.12 -23.21 14.56
C ALA A 148 8.20 -23.65 15.72
N ASN A 149 8.72 -23.78 16.93
CA ASN A 149 7.92 -24.09 18.13
C ASN A 149 6.98 -22.93 18.52
N ASP A 150 7.43 -21.68 18.38
CA ASP A 150 6.61 -20.50 18.68
C ASP A 150 5.42 -20.38 17.72
N ILE A 151 5.64 -20.80 16.47
CA ILE A 151 4.59 -20.91 15.45
C ILE A 151 3.57 -21.97 15.85
N LEU A 152 4.02 -23.19 16.15
CA LEU A 152 3.13 -24.30 16.52
C LEU A 152 2.33 -24.01 17.79
N GLN A 153 2.95 -23.41 18.82
CA GLN A 153 2.26 -23.02 20.05
C GLN A 153 1.15 -21.99 19.79
N ARG A 154 1.37 -21.05 18.88
CA ARG A 154 0.38 -20.04 18.52
C ARG A 154 -0.77 -20.62 17.68
N TRP A 155 -0.47 -21.51 16.73
CA TRP A 155 -1.50 -22.24 15.98
C TRP A 155 -2.34 -23.11 16.92
N TRP A 156 -1.69 -23.75 17.90
CA TRP A 156 -2.37 -24.52 18.93
C TRP A 156 -3.30 -23.63 19.78
N TYR A 157 -2.84 -22.44 20.19
CA TYR A 157 -3.69 -21.48 20.89
C TYR A 157 -4.92 -21.05 20.07
N ILE A 158 -4.76 -20.74 18.77
CA ILE A 158 -5.88 -20.32 17.92
C ILE A 158 -6.88 -21.47 17.71
N LEU A 159 -6.40 -22.67 17.38
CA LEU A 159 -7.25 -23.82 17.09
C LEU A 159 -8.00 -24.32 18.34
N PHE A 160 -7.39 -24.26 19.51
CA PHE A 160 -7.95 -24.88 20.72
C PHE A 160 -8.59 -23.88 21.70
N ASN A 161 -8.16 -22.61 21.75
CA ASN A 161 -8.79 -21.63 22.66
C ASN A 161 -9.90 -20.81 22.00
N GLN A 162 -9.95 -20.64 20.67
CA GLN A 162 -11.11 -20.02 20.01
C GLN A 162 -12.27 -20.99 19.76
N SER A 163 -12.00 -22.30 19.73
CA SER A 163 -13.04 -23.32 19.59
C SER A 163 -13.83 -23.59 20.88
N LEU A 164 -13.32 -23.14 22.03
CA LEU A 164 -14.00 -23.25 23.34
C LEU A 164 -14.90 -22.04 23.67
N GLN A 165 -14.98 -21.04 22.80
CA GLN A 165 -15.89 -19.88 22.95
C GLN A 165 -17.04 -19.86 21.94
N ARG A 166 -17.41 -21.02 21.38
CA ARG A 166 -18.66 -21.20 20.63
C ARG A 166 -19.59 -22.17 21.33
#